data_AF-A0A1M6CTA6-F1
#
_entry.id   AF-A0A1M6CTA6-F1
#
_cell.length_a   1.000
_cell.length_b   1.000
_cell.length_c   1.000
_cell.angle_alpha   90.00
_cell.angle_beta   90.00
_cell.angle_gamma   90.00
#
_symmetry.space_group_name_H-M   'P 1'
#
loop_
_entity.id
_entity.type
_entity.pdbx_description
1 polymer ?
#
loop_
_entity_poly.entity_id
_entity_poly.type
_entity_poly.pdbx_seq_one_letter_code
_entity_poly.pdbx_strand_id
1 'polypeptide(L)'
;MNKVYYLSTCDTCKRIFKEINLPENFEKQDIKTNLITENQLEEMHRLSNSYESLFSKRARLYKERDLKNKELTEQDLKNLLLEHYTFLKRPVFIIDQEIFIGNSKKTVEAVKQKLHG
;
A
#
# COMPACT_ATOMS: atom_id res chain seq x y z
N MET A 1 -13.20 -3.98 8.02
CA MET A 1 -12.30 -2.89 8.48
C MET A 1 -12.04 -1.98 7.31
N ASN A 2 -12.14 -0.66 7.51
CA ASN A 2 -12.00 0.35 6.46
C ASN A 2 -10.77 1.21 6.76
N LYS A 3 -9.66 0.89 6.11
CA LYS A 3 -8.34 1.46 6.42
C LYS A 3 -7.55 1.79 5.16
N VAL A 4 -6.73 2.84 5.21
CA VAL A 4 -5.80 3.21 4.15
C VAL A 4 -4.39 3.48 4.69
N TYR A 5 -3.39 2.91 4.00
CA TYR A 5 -1.98 3.13 4.24
C TYR A 5 -1.43 4.07 3.16
N TYR A 6 -0.84 5.18 3.58
CA TYR A 6 -0.44 6.27 2.68
C TYR A 6 0.73 7.07 3.25
N LEU A 7 1.17 8.10 2.51
CA LEU A 7 2.03 9.16 3.06
C LEU A 7 1.25 10.47 3.07
N SER A 8 1.32 11.24 4.17
CA SER A 8 0.79 12.61 4.21
C SER A 8 1.42 13.52 3.15
N THR A 9 2.66 13.25 2.73
CA THR A 9 3.37 14.00 1.69
C THR A 9 3.10 13.51 0.26
N CYS A 10 2.18 12.55 0.06
CA CYS A 10 1.86 12.00 -1.27
C CYS A 10 0.68 12.77 -1.90
N ASP A 11 0.96 13.69 -2.81
CA ASP A 11 -0.10 14.49 -3.45
C ASP A 11 -1.06 13.65 -4.31
N THR A 12 -0.55 12.59 -4.95
CA THR A 12 -1.40 11.60 -5.63
C THR A 12 -2.39 10.96 -4.66
N CYS A 13 -1.98 10.61 -3.45
CA CYS A 13 -2.83 10.00 -2.44
C CYS A 13 -3.92 10.98 -2.01
N LYS A 14 -3.55 12.25 -1.75
CA LYS A 14 -4.52 13.32 -1.44
C LYS A 14 -5.54 13.53 -2.57
N ARG A 15 -5.09 13.51 -3.83
CA ARG A 15 -5.97 13.62 -5.01
C ARG A 15 -6.95 12.45 -5.08
N ILE A 16 -6.45 11.21 -4.89
CA ILE A 16 -7.29 10.00 -4.89
C ILE A 16 -8.34 10.07 -3.79
N PHE A 17 -7.99 10.49 -2.57
CA PHE A 17 -8.96 10.60 -1.47
C PHE A 17 -10.13 11.53 -1.80
N LYS A 18 -9.86 12.64 -2.49
CA LYS A 18 -10.90 13.55 -3.00
C LYS A 18 -11.73 12.90 -4.11
N GLU A 19 -11.07 12.24 -5.07
CA GLU A 19 -11.69 11.62 -6.24
C GLU A 19 -12.70 10.51 -5.88
N ILE A 20 -12.36 9.72 -4.86
CA ILE A 20 -13.21 8.64 -4.34
C ILE A 20 -14.16 9.10 -3.23
N ASN A 21 -14.15 10.40 -2.88
CA ASN A 21 -14.88 10.95 -1.73
C ASN A 21 -14.70 10.07 -0.47
N LEU A 22 -13.44 9.89 -0.05
CA LEU A 22 -13.08 8.95 1.02
C LEU A 22 -13.83 9.31 2.32
N PRO A 23 -14.62 8.38 2.90
CA PRO A 23 -15.35 8.64 4.13
C PRO A 23 -14.44 9.10 5.29
N GLU A 24 -14.94 10.00 6.14
CA GLU A 24 -14.15 10.53 7.25
C GLU A 24 -13.77 9.47 8.28
N ASN A 25 -14.64 8.47 8.46
CA ASN A 25 -14.45 7.33 9.37
C ASN A 25 -13.40 6.32 8.88
N PHE A 26 -12.78 6.51 7.71
CA PHE A 26 -11.64 5.69 7.30
C PHE A 26 -10.45 5.91 8.23
N GLU A 27 -9.92 4.82 8.75
CA GLU A 27 -8.64 4.86 9.45
C GLU A 27 -7.52 5.16 8.44
N LYS A 28 -6.72 6.19 8.71
CA LYS A 28 -5.63 6.64 7.84
C LYS A 28 -4.32 6.45 8.58
N GLN A 29 -3.46 5.58 8.07
CA GLN A 29 -2.12 5.36 8.63
C GLN A 29 -1.07 5.98 7.72
N ASP A 30 -0.43 7.05 8.21
CA ASP A 30 0.77 7.58 7.57
C ASP A 30 1.95 6.67 7.90
N ILE A 31 2.36 5.86 6.92
CA ILE A 31 3.39 4.83 7.12
C ILE A 31 4.80 5.40 7.26
N LYS A 32 5.01 6.72 7.12
CA LYS A 32 6.29 7.36 7.43
C LYS A 32 6.44 7.66 8.92
N THR A 33 5.34 8.00 9.58
CA THR A 33 5.33 8.39 11.01
C THR A 33 4.88 7.24 11.90
N ASN A 34 3.95 6.41 11.41
CA ASN A 34 3.45 5.21 12.06
C ASN A 34 3.70 4.01 11.14
N LEU A 35 4.88 3.39 11.29
CA LEU A 35 5.34 2.27 10.46
C LEU A 35 4.31 1.12 10.47
N ILE A 36 4.29 0.35 9.38
CA ILE A 36 3.46 -0.85 9.32
C ILE A 36 3.98 -1.88 10.32
N THR A 37 3.06 -2.54 11.01
CA THR A 37 3.40 -3.67 11.90
C THR A 37 3.44 -4.97 11.10
N GLU A 38 4.09 -5.99 11.65
CA GLU A 38 4.11 -7.32 11.06
C GLU A 38 2.70 -7.88 10.85
N ASN A 39 1.82 -7.80 11.86
CA ASN A 39 0.43 -8.25 11.76
C ASN A 39 -0.35 -7.53 10.64
N GLN A 40 -0.12 -6.22 10.47
CA GLN A 40 -0.77 -5.46 9.39
C GLN A 40 -0.27 -5.90 8.02
N LEU A 41 1.04 -6.15 7.90
CA LEU A 41 1.64 -6.60 6.66
C LEU A 41 1.20 -8.03 6.29
N GLU A 42 1.09 -8.91 7.29
CA GLU A 42 0.56 -10.27 7.11
C GLU A 42 -0.90 -10.28 6.68
N GLU A 43 -1.72 -9.37 7.23
CA GLU A 43 -3.10 -9.19 6.77
C GLU A 43 -3.15 -8.72 5.31
N MET A 44 -2.29 -7.76 4.92
CA MET A 44 -2.21 -7.34 3.53
C MET A 44 -1.84 -8.50 2.61
N HIS A 45 -0.87 -9.33 3.02
CA HIS A 45 -0.45 -10.51 2.27
C HIS A 45 -1.57 -11.55 2.15
N ARG A 46 -2.31 -11.82 3.22
CA ARG A 46 -3.47 -12.71 3.20
C ARG A 46 -4.51 -12.26 2.16
N LEU A 47 -4.72 -10.95 2.03
CA LEU A 47 -5.68 -10.39 1.08
C LEU A 47 -5.13 -10.30 -0.35
N SER A 48 -3.83 -10.10 -0.52
CA SER A 48 -3.19 -9.90 -1.83
C SER A 48 -2.59 -11.15 -2.44
N ASN A 49 -2.42 -12.20 -1.64
CA ASN A 49 -1.74 -13.46 -1.93
C ASN A 49 -0.22 -13.35 -2.20
N SER A 50 0.38 -12.16 -2.12
CA SER A 50 1.84 -12.00 -2.22
C SER A 50 2.34 -10.64 -1.72
N TYR A 51 3.55 -10.61 -1.15
CA TYR A 51 4.31 -9.41 -0.85
C TYR A 51 4.79 -8.70 -2.11
N GLU A 52 5.03 -9.42 -3.21
CA GLU A 52 5.40 -8.78 -4.48
C GLU A 52 4.29 -7.83 -4.98
N SER A 53 3.03 -8.21 -4.81
CA SER A 53 1.90 -7.33 -5.17
C SER A 53 1.91 -6.02 -4.38
N LEU A 54 2.41 -6.03 -3.14
CA LEU A 54 2.56 -4.90 -2.23
C LEU A 54 3.85 -4.11 -2.46
N PHE A 55 4.84 -4.68 -3.14
CA PHE A 55 6.19 -4.15 -3.20
C PHE A 55 6.43 -3.13 -4.34
N SER A 56 7.04 -2.00 -4.00
CA SER A 56 7.33 -0.88 -4.91
C SER A 56 8.75 -0.96 -5.46
N LYS A 57 8.89 -1.51 -6.66
CA LYS A 57 10.13 -1.48 -7.46
C LYS A 57 10.52 -0.05 -7.92
N ARG A 58 9.67 0.95 -7.68
CA ARG A 58 9.92 2.37 -7.99
C ARG A 58 10.63 3.12 -6.85
N ALA A 59 10.78 2.49 -5.68
CA ALA A 59 11.44 3.11 -4.53
C ALA A 59 12.87 3.55 -4.87
N ARG A 60 13.32 4.68 -4.30
CA ARG A 60 14.70 5.14 -4.44
C ARG A 60 15.69 4.11 -3.88
N LEU A 61 15.40 3.58 -2.68
CA LEU A 61 16.20 2.54 -2.05
C LEU A 61 16.28 1.24 -2.88
N TYR A 62 15.26 0.93 -3.70
CA TYR A 62 15.31 -0.24 -4.59
C TYR A 62 16.43 -0.10 -5.63
N LYS A 63 16.62 1.11 -6.17
CA LYS A 63 17.70 1.41 -7.13
C LYS A 63 19.05 1.54 -6.44
N GLU A 64 19.11 2.24 -5.31
CA GLU A 64 20.37 2.48 -4.58
C GLU A 64 21.00 1.19 -4.04
N ARG A 65 20.18 0.19 -3.67
CA ARG A 65 20.65 -1.11 -3.19
C ARG A 65 20.76 -2.17 -4.29
N ASP A 66 20.61 -1.76 -5.54
CA ASP A 66 20.63 -2.60 -6.74
C ASP A 66 19.75 -3.87 -6.63
N LEU A 67 18.57 -3.71 -6.02
CA LEU A 67 17.67 -4.84 -5.72
C LEU A 67 17.09 -5.50 -6.99
N LYS A 68 17.16 -4.81 -8.14
CA LYS A 68 16.76 -5.36 -9.44
C LYS A 68 17.62 -6.54 -9.90
N ASN A 69 18.86 -6.63 -9.41
CA ASN A 69 19.84 -7.64 -9.80
C ASN A 69 19.97 -8.74 -8.73
N LYS A 70 19.09 -8.74 -7.74
CA LYS A 70 19.03 -9.76 -6.69
C LYS A 70 17.82 -10.65 -6.92
N GLU A 71 17.99 -11.94 -6.66
CA GLU A 71 16.86 -12.84 -6.51
C GLU A 71 16.25 -12.60 -5.14
N LEU A 72 15.07 -11.97 -5.11
CA LEU A 72 14.34 -11.67 -3.88
C LEU A 72 13.28 -12.75 -3.67
N THR A 73 13.39 -13.46 -2.56
CA THR A 73 12.35 -14.39 -2.12
C THR A 73 11.17 -13.65 -1.51
N GLU A 74 10.07 -14.36 -1.31
CA GLU A 74 8.88 -13.82 -0.62
C GLU A 74 9.21 -13.30 0.79
N GLN A 75 10.13 -13.99 1.50
CA GLN A 75 10.60 -13.57 2.82
C GLN A 75 11.47 -12.31 2.74
N ASP A 76 12.31 -12.16 1.70
CA ASP A 76 13.11 -10.95 1.50
C ASP A 76 12.21 -9.73 1.26
N LEU A 77 11.13 -9.90 0.49
CA LEU A 77 10.14 -8.86 0.26
C LEU A 77 9.42 -8.47 1.57
N LYS A 78 9.03 -9.45 2.40
CA LYS A 78 8.46 -9.19 3.74
C LYS A 78 9.42 -8.34 4.58
N ASN A 79 10.68 -8.75 4.65
CA ASN A 79 11.71 -8.08 5.43
C ASN A 79 11.93 -6.64 4.95
N LEU A 80 12.03 -6.42 3.64
CA LEU A 80 12.18 -5.08 3.06
C LEU A 80 10.95 -4.19 3.33
N LEU A 81 9.74 -4.73 3.26
CA LEU A 81 8.50 -4.00 3.55
C LEU A 81 8.44 -3.53 5.01
N LEU A 82 8.90 -4.36 5.95
CA LEU A 82 9.02 -4.00 7.37
C LEU A 82 10.19 -3.04 7.64
N GLU A 83 11.28 -3.19 6.89
CA GLU A 83 12.48 -2.37 7.07
C GLU A 83 12.22 -0.90 6.74
N HIS A 84 11.53 -0.62 5.63
CA HIS A 84 11.29 0.76 5.23
C HIS A 84 10.01 0.96 4.44
N TYR A 85 9.22 1.95 4.87
CA TYR A 85 7.95 2.36 4.26
C TYR A 85 8.00 2.72 2.76
N THR A 86 9.19 2.91 2.19
CA THR A 86 9.32 3.27 0.77
C THR A 86 9.02 2.09 -0.13
N PHE A 87 9.18 0.88 0.39
CA PHE A 87 8.98 -0.35 -0.35
C PHE A 87 7.52 -0.74 -0.47
N LEU A 88 6.60 -0.17 0.32
CA LEU A 88 5.17 -0.40 0.13
C LEU A 88 4.66 0.43 -1.06
N LYS A 89 3.89 -0.19 -1.97
CA LYS A 89 3.06 0.50 -2.97
C LYS A 89 2.01 1.34 -2.24
N ARG A 90 1.66 2.50 -2.77
CA ARG A 90 0.74 3.44 -2.09
C ARG A 90 -0.20 4.13 -3.07
N PRO A 91 -1.42 4.48 -2.64
CA PRO A 91 -2.05 4.06 -1.38
C PRO A 91 -2.37 2.54 -1.35
N VAL A 92 -2.57 1.96 -0.17
CA VAL A 92 -3.17 0.62 -0.02
C VAL A 92 -4.45 0.77 0.78
N PHE A 93 -5.59 0.41 0.19
CA PHE A 93 -6.88 0.40 0.87
C PHE A 93 -7.25 -1.02 1.28
N ILE A 94 -7.83 -1.18 2.46
CA ILE A 94 -8.52 -2.39 2.89
C ILE A 94 -9.96 -1.98 3.21
N ILE A 95 -10.93 -2.59 2.53
CA ILE A 95 -12.36 -2.28 2.63
C ILE A 95 -13.13 -3.60 2.71
N ASP A 96 -13.82 -3.87 3.81
CA ASP A 96 -14.60 -5.11 4.01
C ASP A 96 -13.84 -6.41 3.64
N GLN A 97 -12.57 -6.50 4.04
CA GLN A 97 -11.65 -7.62 3.74
C GLN A 97 -11.22 -7.74 2.27
N GLU A 98 -11.42 -6.70 1.46
CA GLU A 98 -10.83 -6.61 0.12
C GLU A 98 -9.67 -5.60 0.12
N ILE A 99 -8.62 -5.89 -0.63
CA ILE A 99 -7.43 -5.04 -0.73
C ILE A 99 -7.30 -4.39 -2.11
N PHE A 100 -6.98 -3.09 -2.13
CA PHE A 100 -6.75 -2.31 -3.34
C PHE A 100 -5.39 -1.63 -3.24
N ILE A 101 -4.48 -2.00 -4.15
CA ILE A 101 -3.07 -1.63 -4.06
C ILE A 101 -2.69 -0.65 -5.17
N GLY A 102 -2.15 0.50 -4.79
CA GLY A 102 -1.56 1.48 -5.69
C GLY A 102 -2.57 2.50 -6.25
N ASN A 103 -2.08 3.28 -7.22
CA ASN A 103 -2.75 4.46 -7.76
C ASN A 103 -3.17 4.30 -9.23
N SER A 104 -3.32 3.08 -9.72
CA SER A 104 -3.76 2.86 -11.10
C SER A 104 -5.21 3.30 -11.27
N LYS A 105 -5.60 3.76 -12.46
CA LYS A 105 -7.00 4.18 -12.73
C LYS A 105 -7.99 3.07 -12.37
N LYS A 106 -7.72 1.84 -12.81
CA LYS A 106 -8.51 0.65 -12.48
C LYS A 106 -8.66 0.44 -10.97
N THR A 107 -7.57 0.59 -10.21
CA THR A 107 -7.61 0.46 -8.75
C THR A 107 -8.50 1.53 -8.12
N VAL A 108 -8.35 2.78 -8.53
CA VAL A 108 -9.10 3.92 -7.98
C VAL A 108 -10.60 3.80 -8.30
N GLU A 109 -10.93 3.39 -9.52
CA GLU A 109 -12.31 3.09 -9.94
C GLU A 109 -12.93 1.97 -9.10
N ALA A 110 -12.20 0.87 -8.89
CA ALA A 110 -12.66 -0.24 -8.07
C ALA A 110 -12.89 0.16 -6.60
N VAL A 111 -12.00 0.98 -6.03
CA VAL A 111 -12.21 1.54 -4.68
C VAL A 111 -13.47 2.41 -4.64
N LYS A 112 -13.66 3.28 -5.63
CA LYS A 112 -14.84 4.15 -5.70
C LYS A 112 -16.13 3.33 -5.80
N GLN A 113 -16.13 2.28 -6.60
CA GLN A 113 -17.26 1.36 -6.71
C GLN A 113 -17.49 0.61 -5.41
N LYS A 114 -16.44 0.14 -4.73
CA LYS A 114 -16.59 -0.55 -3.43
C LYS A 114 -17.18 0.34 -2.34
N LEU A 115 -16.90 1.65 -2.39
CA LEU A 115 -17.38 2.62 -1.40
C LEU A 115 -18.82 3.11 -1.65
N HIS A 116 -19.23 3.24 -2.91
CA HIS A 116 -20.46 3.96 -3.30
C HIS A 116 -21.35 3.20 -4.29
N GLY A 117 -20.97 2.00 -4.70
CA GLY A 117 -21.68 1.18 -5.68
C GLY A 117 -22.53 0.08 -5.07
#